data_AF-A0A8I1GCG9-F1
#
_entry.id   AF-A0A8I1GCG9-F1
#
_cell.length_a   1.000
_cell.length_b   1.000
_cell.length_c   1.000
_cell.angle_alpha   90.00
_cell.angle_beta   90.00
_cell.angle_gamma   90.00
#
_symmetry.space_group_name_H-M   'P 1'
#
loop_
_entity.id
_entity.type
_entity.pdbx_description
1 polymer ?
#
loop_
_entity_poly.entity_id
_entity_poly.type
_entity_poly.pdbx_seq_one_letter_code
_entity_poly.pdbx_strand_id
1 'polypeptide(L)'
;MSTEPRVNKLKAAMQGMAGPTLPPTVTIPKEAEVRAVEARKTPLAPSRHGKRVVSAYVDATAAKQLRVLAASHETTTQALLEEALNDLFRKYDRSAIA
;
A
#
# COMPACT_ATOMS: atom_id res chain seq x y z
N MET A 1 28.55 58.37 26.99
CA MET A 1 27.32 57.76 26.45
C MET A 1 27.65 56.32 26.10
N SER A 2 27.20 55.40 26.96
CA SER A 2 27.64 54.00 27.03
C SER A 2 26.97 53.17 25.92
N THR A 3 27.77 52.44 25.14
CA THR A 3 27.32 51.58 24.05
C THR A 3 26.86 50.23 24.59
N GLU A 4 25.57 49.91 24.46
CA GLU A 4 25.02 48.60 24.82
C GLU A 4 25.55 47.49 23.90
N PRO A 5 26.02 46.35 24.42
CA PRO A 5 26.43 45.23 23.60
C PRO A 5 25.20 44.50 23.05
N ARG A 6 25.05 44.50 21.73
CA ARG A 6 24.02 43.76 21.00
C ARG A 6 24.22 42.25 21.22
N VAL A 7 23.51 41.68 22.19
CA VAL A 7 23.61 40.26 22.55
C VAL A 7 23.22 39.37 21.35
N ASN A 8 24.18 38.58 20.88
CA ASN A 8 24.09 37.74 19.69
C ASN A 8 23.33 36.44 20.02
N LYS A 9 22.03 36.39 19.68
CA LYS A 9 21.13 35.26 19.99
C LYS A 9 21.53 33.93 19.34
N LEU A 10 22.45 33.94 18.38
CA LEU A 10 22.98 32.74 17.76
C LEU A 10 23.85 31.90 18.71
N LYS A 11 24.54 32.54 19.66
CA LYS A 11 25.44 31.84 20.60
C LYS A 11 24.67 31.05 21.67
N ALA A 12 23.42 31.42 21.94
CA ALA A 12 22.53 30.70 22.87
C ALA A 12 21.92 29.42 22.26
N ALA A 13 21.91 29.28 20.93
CA ALA A 13 21.31 28.12 20.26
C ALA A 13 22.30 26.97 20.02
N MET A 14 23.62 27.20 20.11
CA MET A 14 24.64 26.17 19.82
C MET A 14 25.17 25.42 21.05
N GLN A 15 24.79 25.82 22.28
CA GLN A 15 25.31 25.22 23.52
C GLN A 15 24.44 24.04 24.05
N GLY A 16 23.76 23.32 23.16
CA GLY A 16 22.90 22.18 23.52
C GLY A 16 23.31 20.82 22.95
N MET A 17 24.38 20.74 22.13
CA MET A 17 24.85 19.47 21.57
C MET A 17 26.12 19.02 22.29
N ALA A 18 25.94 18.31 23.41
CA ALA A 18 26.99 17.53 24.05
C ALA A 18 26.47 16.11 24.36
N GLY A 19 27.05 15.12 23.70
CA GLY A 19 27.07 13.72 24.15
C GLY A 19 26.29 12.71 23.29
N PRO A 20 26.96 11.67 22.74
CA PRO A 20 26.28 10.49 22.23
C PRO A 20 25.96 9.56 23.41
N THR A 21 24.74 9.62 23.93
CA THR A 21 24.22 8.56 24.80
C THR A 21 23.62 7.48 23.93
N LEU A 22 24.34 6.35 23.83
CA LEU A 22 23.83 5.10 23.28
C LEU A 22 22.49 4.76 23.94
N PRO A 23 21.41 4.45 23.20
CA PRO A 23 20.22 3.90 23.82
C PRO A 23 20.54 2.50 24.38
N PRO A 24 20.05 2.15 25.59
CA PRO A 24 20.19 0.79 26.10
C PRO A 24 19.47 -0.18 25.16
N THR A 25 20.13 -1.31 24.89
CA THR A 25 19.59 -2.48 24.19
C THR A 25 18.17 -2.79 24.68
N VAL A 26 17.17 -2.51 23.83
CA VAL A 26 15.81 -2.97 24.04
C VAL A 26 15.79 -4.45 23.69
N THR A 27 15.90 -5.30 24.71
CA THR A 27 15.52 -6.71 24.65
C THR A 27 14.04 -6.73 24.33
N ILE A 28 13.66 -6.95 23.07
CA ILE A 28 12.25 -7.07 22.67
C ILE A 28 11.71 -8.39 23.24
N PRO A 29 10.79 -8.39 24.22
CA PRO A 29 10.10 -9.61 24.61
C PRO A 29 9.16 -9.98 23.45
N LYS A 30 9.40 -11.17 22.89
CA LYS A 30 8.53 -11.85 21.92
C LYS A 30 7.23 -12.26 22.60
N GLU A 31 6.32 -11.31 22.79
CA GLU A 31 4.93 -11.57 23.20
C GLU A 31 4.08 -10.31 22.93
N ALA A 32 4.07 -9.82 21.68
CA ALA A 32 3.09 -8.84 21.24
C ALA A 32 1.81 -9.59 20.89
N GLU A 33 1.04 -9.87 21.95
CA GLU A 33 -0.41 -9.80 22.01
C GLU A 33 -1.08 -9.47 20.66
N VAL A 34 -1.79 -10.44 20.12
CA VAL A 34 -2.66 -10.29 18.96
C VAL A 34 -3.83 -9.40 19.38
N ARG A 35 -3.59 -8.09 19.48
CA ARG A 35 -4.64 -7.11 19.70
C ARG A 35 -5.48 -7.12 18.44
N ALA A 36 -6.58 -7.88 18.49
CA ALA A 36 -7.61 -7.89 17.48
C ALA A 36 -8.08 -6.45 17.29
N VAL A 37 -7.51 -5.77 16.31
CA VAL A 37 -8.05 -4.53 15.78
C VAL A 37 -9.39 -4.94 15.22
N GLU A 38 -10.48 -4.62 15.93
CA GLU A 38 -11.81 -4.81 15.41
C GLU A 38 -11.86 -4.13 14.04
N ALA A 39 -11.87 -4.95 12.99
CA ALA A 39 -11.89 -4.50 11.63
C ALA A 39 -13.20 -3.75 11.44
N ARG A 40 -13.14 -2.41 11.49
CA ARG A 40 -14.25 -1.55 11.11
C ARG A 40 -14.70 -2.01 9.73
N LYS A 41 -15.85 -2.68 9.64
CA LYS A 41 -16.42 -3.13 8.37
C LYS A 41 -16.80 -1.88 7.57
N THR A 42 -15.87 -1.41 6.74
CA THR A 42 -16.17 -0.40 5.74
C THR A 42 -17.27 -0.96 4.82
N PRO A 43 -18.31 -0.17 4.50
CA PRO A 43 -19.37 -0.63 3.62
C PRO A 43 -18.79 -1.14 2.31
N LEU A 44 -19.24 -2.33 1.89
CA LEU A 44 -18.81 -2.93 0.65
C LEU A 44 -19.32 -2.07 -0.51
N ALA A 45 -18.43 -1.68 -1.42
CA ALA A 45 -18.82 -0.92 -2.60
C ALA A 45 -19.82 -1.73 -3.43
N PRO A 46 -20.85 -1.09 -4.03
CA PRO A 46 -21.89 -1.78 -4.75
C PRO A 46 -21.36 -2.64 -5.91
N SER A 47 -20.26 -2.22 -6.54
CA SER A 47 -19.56 -2.95 -7.60
C SER A 47 -19.00 -4.31 -7.16
N ARG A 48 -18.90 -4.57 -5.85
CA ARG A 48 -18.36 -5.81 -5.27
C ARG A 48 -19.44 -6.74 -4.71
N HIS A 49 -20.72 -6.35 -4.69
CA HIS A 49 -21.78 -7.27 -4.25
C HIS A 49 -21.86 -8.49 -5.17
N GLY A 50 -21.90 -9.68 -4.58
CA GLY A 50 -21.95 -10.96 -5.31
C GLY A 50 -20.64 -11.34 -6.02
N LYS A 51 -19.60 -10.49 -5.98
CA LYS A 51 -18.31 -10.77 -6.61
C LYS A 51 -17.27 -11.21 -5.58
N ARG A 52 -16.43 -12.17 -5.94
CA ARG A 52 -15.28 -12.61 -5.13
C ARG A 52 -13.98 -12.17 -5.80
N VAL A 53 -13.01 -11.75 -5.00
CA VAL A 53 -11.68 -11.38 -5.49
C VAL A 53 -10.87 -12.66 -5.75
N VAL A 54 -10.31 -12.75 -6.95
CA VAL A 54 -9.29 -13.74 -7.32
C VAL A 54 -8.03 -12.95 -7.67
N SER A 55 -6.97 -13.09 -6.87
CA SER A 55 -5.70 -12.39 -7.05
C SER A 55 -4.59 -13.33 -7.50
N ALA A 56 -3.83 -12.93 -8.52
CA ALA A 56 -2.63 -13.63 -8.95
C ALA A 56 -1.46 -12.65 -9.05
N TYR A 57 -0.25 -13.12 -8.74
CA TYR A 57 0.97 -12.40 -9.05
C TYR A 57 1.34 -12.64 -10.52
N VAL A 58 1.63 -11.57 -11.24
CA VAL A 58 2.03 -11.61 -12.65
C VAL A 58 3.26 -10.74 -12.84
N ASP A 59 3.97 -10.97 -13.94
CA ASP A 59 5.09 -10.12 -14.30
C ASP A 59 4.64 -8.67 -14.55
N ALA A 60 5.51 -7.71 -14.26
CA ALA A 60 5.23 -6.30 -14.42
C ALA A 60 4.94 -5.91 -15.88
N THR A 61 5.54 -6.62 -16.85
CA THR A 61 5.28 -6.40 -18.27
C THR A 61 3.87 -6.85 -18.66
N ALA A 62 3.43 -8.02 -18.18
CA ALA A 62 2.08 -8.53 -18.40
C ALA A 62 1.02 -7.58 -17.82
N ALA A 63 1.24 -7.07 -16.61
CA ALA A 63 0.35 -6.08 -16.00
C ALA A 63 0.25 -4.78 -16.81
N LYS A 64 1.36 -4.32 -17.42
CA LYS A 64 1.35 -3.14 -18.29
C LYS A 64 0.61 -3.41 -19.59
N GLN A 65 0.88 -4.55 -20.25
CA GLN A 65 0.20 -4.93 -21.49
C GLN A 65 -1.31 -5.05 -21.30
N LEU A 66 -1.76 -5.65 -20.20
CA LEU A 66 -3.18 -5.78 -19.87
C LEU A 66 -3.87 -4.40 -19.76
N ARG A 67 -3.19 -3.42 -19.17
CA ARG A 67 -3.70 -2.04 -19.04
C ARG A 67 -3.73 -1.30 -20.37
N VAL A 68 -2.70 -1.47 -21.20
CA VAL A 68 -2.66 -0.89 -22.55
C VAL A 68 -3.80 -1.47 -23.38
N LEU A 69 -4.01 -2.79 -23.33
CA LEU A 69 -5.10 -3.46 -24.06
C LEU A 69 -6.47 -2.94 -23.62
N ALA A 70 -6.70 -2.79 -22.30
CA ALA A 70 -7.94 -2.23 -21.78
C ALA A 70 -8.20 -0.83 -22.32
N ALA A 71 -7.18 0.03 -22.33
CA ALA A 71 -7.27 1.39 -22.86
C ALA A 71 -7.53 1.42 -24.37
N SER A 72 -6.86 0.56 -25.15
CA SER A 72 -7.02 0.49 -26.61
C SER A 72 -8.40 -0.01 -27.04
N HIS A 73 -9.03 -0.88 -26.25
CA HIS A 73 -10.35 -1.45 -26.55
C HIS A 73 -11.51 -0.76 -25.82
N GLU A 74 -11.26 0.40 -25.21
CA GLU A 74 -12.26 1.16 -24.42
C GLU A 74 -13.00 0.28 -23.40
N THR A 75 -12.28 -0.66 -22.79
CA THR A 75 -12.83 -1.64 -21.85
C THR A 75 -12.11 -1.57 -20.51
N THR A 76 -12.55 -2.40 -19.55
CA THR A 76 -11.95 -2.46 -18.22
C THR A 76 -11.01 -3.67 -18.10
N THR A 77 -10.00 -3.56 -17.25
CA THR A 77 -9.15 -4.71 -16.89
C THR A 77 -9.96 -5.87 -16.34
N GLN A 78 -11.06 -5.59 -15.63
CA GLN A 78 -11.97 -6.62 -15.13
C GLN A 78 -12.64 -7.39 -16.29
N ALA A 79 -13.17 -6.70 -17.30
CA ALA A 79 -13.81 -7.33 -18.44
C ALA A 79 -12.85 -8.23 -19.24
N LEU A 80 -11.61 -7.77 -19.45
CA LEU A 80 -10.57 -8.59 -20.09
C LEU A 80 -10.23 -9.85 -19.28
N LEU A 81 -10.21 -9.75 -17.94
CA LEU A 81 -9.99 -10.91 -17.08
C LEU A 81 -11.17 -11.88 -17.14
N GLU A 82 -12.41 -11.38 -17.18
CA GLU A 82 -13.61 -12.21 -17.34
C GLU A 82 -13.59 -12.96 -18.68
N GLU A 83 -13.19 -12.30 -19.76
CA GLU A 83 -12.98 -12.92 -21.07
C GLU A 83 -11.89 -14.01 -21.03
N ALA A 84 -10.71 -13.69 -20.48
CA ALA A 84 -9.62 -14.64 -20.36
C ALA A 84 -9.98 -15.87 -19.50
N LEU A 85 -10.76 -15.68 -18.44
CA LEU A 85 -11.28 -16.78 -17.61
C LEU A 85 -12.30 -17.63 -18.36
N ASN A 86 -13.20 -17.01 -19.14
CA ASN A 86 -14.14 -17.73 -19.99
C ASN A 86 -13.41 -18.60 -21.02
N ASP A 87 -12.37 -18.06 -21.67
CA ASP A 87 -11.56 -18.80 -22.63
C ASP A 87 -10.76 -19.91 -21.96
N LEU A 88 -10.28 -19.70 -20.72
CA LEU A 88 -9.67 -20.76 -19.94
C LEU A 88 -10.68 -21.88 -19.65
N PHE A 89 -11.89 -21.54 -19.21
CA PHE A 89 -12.92 -22.53 -18.88
C PHE A 89 -13.36 -23.33 -20.10
N ARG A 90 -13.52 -22.67 -21.25
CA ARG A 90 -13.78 -23.34 -22.53
C ARG A 90 -12.67 -24.33 -22.90
N LYS A 91 -11.40 -23.99 -22.68
CA LYS A 91 -10.25 -24.91 -22.91
C LYS A 91 -10.28 -26.15 -22.02
N TYR A 92 -10.95 -26.09 -20.87
CA TYR A 92 -11.10 -27.21 -19.94
C TYR A 92 -12.51 -27.81 -19.96
N ASP A 93 -13.29 -27.59 -21.02
CA ASP A 93 -14.66 -28.10 -21.19
C ASP A 93 -15.59 -27.74 -20.02
N ARG A 94 -15.38 -26.56 -19.42
CA ARG A 94 -16.24 -25.99 -18.39
C ARG A 94 -17.18 -24.96 -18.99
N SER A 95 -18.36 -24.82 -18.38
CA SER A 95 -19.30 -23.76 -18.72
C SER A 95 -18.67 -22.38 -18.51
N ALA A 96 -18.92 -21.47 -19.44
CA ALA A 96 -18.52 -20.08 -19.30
C ALA A 96 -19.25 -19.43 -18.10
N ILE A 97 -18.67 -18.37 -17.56
CA ILE A 97 -19.18 -17.63 -16.39
C ILE A 97 -20.28 -16.62 -16.80
N ALA A 98 -20.83 -16.76 -18.02
CA ALA A 98 -21.82 -15.89 -18.64
C ALA A 98 -23.20 -16.54 -18.67
#